data_AF-A0A7Y5TIG2-F1
#
_entry.id   AF-A0A7Y5TIG2-F1
#
_cell.length_a   1.000
_cell.length_b   1.000
_cell.length_c   1.000
_cell.angle_alpha   90.00
_cell.angle_beta   90.00
_cell.angle_gamma   90.00
#
_symmetry.space_group_name_H-M   'P 1'
#
loop_
_entity.id
_entity.type
_entity.pdbx_description
1 polymer ?
#
loop_
_entity_poly.entity_id
_entity_poly.type
_entity_poly.pdbx_seq_one_letter_code
_entity_poly.pdbx_strand_id
1 'polypeptide(L)'
;MLLAAIGEVESSSLRGRRLDAAHDAVPPVRGPALTGGSYAAIRDSDGGRYDGDPVWDRAVGPMQFIPATWRIWGADGNGDGIRDPQNIEDAALAAANYLCAGGRDLSQEADLRAAVLSYNHSQRYLSTVVGIIQAVTSGALAGP
;
A
#
# COMPACT_ATOMS: atom_id res chain seq x y z
N MET A 1 -13.30 1.98 -1.85
CA MET A 1 -12.89 2.04 -3.27
C MET A 1 -11.46 2.51 -3.43
N LEU A 2 -11.06 3.62 -2.80
CA LEU A 2 -9.67 4.12 -2.82
C LEU A 2 -8.62 3.07 -2.43
N LEU A 3 -8.82 2.36 -1.31
CA LEU A 3 -7.88 1.32 -0.85
C LEU A 3 -7.73 0.18 -1.86
N ALA A 4 -8.83 -0.26 -2.48
CA ALA A 4 -8.80 -1.29 -3.53
C ALA A 4 -8.07 -0.80 -4.80
N ALA A 5 -8.27 0.47 -5.18
CA ALA A 5 -7.54 1.07 -6.29
C ALA A 5 -6.04 1.17 -6.02
N ILE A 6 -5.65 1.54 -4.79
CA ILE A 6 -4.25 1.55 -4.37
C ILE A 6 -3.69 0.12 -4.37
N GLY A 7 -4.37 -0.85 -3.75
CA GLY A 7 -3.94 -2.26 -3.74
C GLY A 7 -3.76 -2.84 -5.15
N GLU A 8 -4.61 -2.45 -6.11
CA GLU A 8 -4.47 -2.84 -7.52
C GLU A 8 -3.20 -2.25 -8.15
N VAL A 9 -2.91 -0.97 -7.91
CA VAL A 9 -1.71 -0.33 -8.47
C VAL A 9 -0.43 -0.83 -7.80
N GLU A 10 -0.46 -1.05 -6.49
CA GLU A 10 0.70 -1.42 -5.68
C GLU A 10 1.08 -2.90 -5.81
N SER A 11 0.10 -3.80 -5.76
CA SER A 11 0.36 -5.25 -5.74
C SER A 11 -0.49 -6.05 -6.73
N SER A 12 -1.21 -5.38 -7.63
CA SER A 12 -2.22 -6.01 -8.49
C SER A 12 -3.25 -6.79 -7.68
N SER A 13 -3.65 -6.25 -6.52
CA SER A 13 -4.59 -6.90 -5.59
C SER A 13 -4.19 -8.33 -5.25
N LEU A 14 -2.89 -8.54 -4.97
CA LEU A 14 -2.30 -9.86 -4.68
C LEU A 14 -2.34 -10.87 -5.83
N ARG A 15 -2.46 -10.44 -7.10
CA ARG A 15 -2.49 -11.35 -8.26
C ARG A 15 -1.33 -12.34 -8.24
N GLY A 16 -1.65 -13.64 -8.34
CA GLY A 16 -0.69 -14.74 -8.29
C GLY A 16 -0.27 -15.17 -6.87
N ARG A 17 -0.87 -14.58 -5.83
CA ARG A 17 -0.69 -14.96 -4.43
C ARG A 17 -2.03 -15.42 -3.84
N ARG A 18 -1.94 -16.11 -2.70
CA ARG A 18 -3.10 -16.47 -1.89
C ARG A 18 -3.03 -15.76 -0.55
N LEU A 19 -4.19 -15.63 0.09
CA LEU A 19 -4.26 -15.36 1.52
C LEU A 19 -4.33 -16.71 2.24
N ASP A 20 -3.62 -16.83 3.36
CA ASP A 20 -3.81 -17.96 4.26
C ASP A 20 -5.00 -17.73 5.21
N ALA A 21 -5.14 -18.59 6.22
CA ALA A 21 -6.26 -18.52 7.17
C ALA A 21 -6.18 -17.32 8.13
N ALA A 22 -5.01 -16.71 8.29
CA ALA A 22 -4.83 -15.46 9.04
C ALA A 22 -5.00 -14.22 8.14
N HIS A 23 -5.23 -14.44 6.84
CA HIS A 23 -5.27 -13.43 5.79
C HIS A 23 -3.93 -12.75 5.51
N ASP A 24 -2.84 -13.50 5.71
CA ASP A 24 -1.50 -13.09 5.32
C ASP A 24 -1.23 -13.46 3.86
N ALA A 25 -0.55 -12.57 3.13
CA ALA A 25 -0.18 -12.82 1.75
C ALA A 25 0.94 -13.87 1.63
N VAL A 26 0.64 -14.99 0.96
CA VAL A 26 1.57 -16.12 0.75
C VAL A 26 1.77 -16.39 -0.76
N PRO A 27 3.03 -16.38 -1.27
CA PRO A 27 4.24 -15.95 -0.58
C PRO A 27 4.24 -14.43 -0.29
N PRO A 28 5.08 -13.96 0.64
CA PRO A 28 5.16 -12.55 0.99
C PRO A 28 5.27 -11.61 -0.22
N VAL A 29 4.47 -10.54 -0.23
CA VAL A 29 4.61 -9.42 -1.15
C VAL A 29 5.82 -8.56 -0.75
N ARG A 30 6.87 -8.61 -1.56
CA ARG A 30 8.04 -7.75 -1.43
C ARG A 30 8.36 -7.13 -2.79
N GLY A 31 8.54 -5.83 -2.80
CA GLY A 31 8.95 -5.07 -3.98
C GLY A 31 10.43 -5.27 -4.32
N PRO A 32 10.89 -4.62 -5.40
CA PRO A 32 12.32 -4.56 -5.72
C PRO A 32 13.10 -3.81 -4.64
N ALA A 33 14.39 -4.13 -4.50
CA ALA A 33 15.29 -3.35 -3.64
C ALA A 33 15.42 -1.91 -4.16
N LEU A 34 15.32 -0.95 -3.25
CA LEU A 34 15.33 0.48 -3.56
C LEU A 34 16.76 1.00 -3.59
N THR A 35 17.49 0.68 -4.66
CA THR A 35 18.94 0.93 -4.78
C THR A 35 19.32 2.22 -5.50
N GLY A 36 18.35 3.05 -5.93
CA GLY A 36 18.64 4.32 -6.64
C GLY A 36 18.69 4.26 -8.16
N GLY A 37 18.26 3.14 -8.77
CA GLY A 37 18.10 3.01 -10.23
C GLY A 37 16.76 3.55 -10.72
N SER A 38 15.82 2.65 -11.02
CA SER A 38 14.45 3.01 -11.44
C SER A 38 13.58 3.60 -10.31
N TYR A 39 14.04 3.51 -9.07
CA TYR A 39 13.36 3.95 -7.85
C TYR A 39 14.32 4.76 -6.98
N ALA A 40 13.79 5.47 -5.99
CA ALA A 40 14.61 6.16 -4.99
C ALA A 40 15.57 5.19 -4.29
N ALA A 41 16.73 5.68 -3.86
CA ALA A 41 17.65 4.92 -3.02
C ALA A 41 17.20 5.00 -1.55
N ILE A 42 16.82 3.88 -0.94
CA ILE A 42 16.39 3.81 0.46
C ILE A 42 17.17 2.73 1.18
N ARG A 43 18.08 3.15 2.08
CA ARG A 43 18.85 2.24 2.94
C ARG A 43 17.94 1.51 3.92
N ASP A 44 18.37 0.32 4.34
CA ASP A 44 17.72 -0.46 5.39
C ASP A 44 17.37 0.43 6.60
N SER A 45 16.14 0.29 7.09
CA SER A 45 15.61 1.06 8.20
C SER A 45 15.09 0.22 9.36
N ASP A 46 15.08 -1.11 9.23
CA ASP A 46 14.50 -2.03 10.21
C ASP A 46 15.34 -3.30 10.49
N GLY A 47 16.54 -3.41 9.91
CA GLY A 47 17.41 -4.56 10.05
C GLY A 47 16.97 -5.75 9.19
N GLY A 48 16.23 -5.52 8.11
CA GLY A 48 15.61 -6.55 7.27
C GLY A 48 14.41 -7.24 7.93
N ARG A 49 13.76 -6.62 8.92
CA ARG A 49 12.67 -7.24 9.70
C ARG A 49 11.48 -7.59 8.82
N TYR A 50 11.03 -6.68 7.95
CA TYR A 50 9.82 -6.90 7.14
C TYR A 50 10.13 -7.45 5.75
N ASP A 51 11.27 -7.07 5.15
CA ASP A 51 11.62 -7.42 3.77
C ASP A 51 12.78 -8.41 3.63
N GLY A 52 13.46 -8.75 4.72
CA GLY A 52 14.61 -9.66 4.75
C GLY A 52 15.89 -9.12 4.13
N ASP A 53 15.98 -7.83 3.81
CA ASP A 53 17.14 -7.21 3.15
C ASP A 53 17.85 -6.23 4.11
N PRO A 54 18.99 -6.60 4.71
CA PRO A 54 19.66 -5.75 5.70
C PRO A 54 20.50 -4.62 5.07
N VAL A 55 20.34 -4.33 3.77
CA VAL A 55 21.14 -3.32 3.06
C VAL A 55 20.26 -2.25 2.43
N TRP A 56 19.17 -2.66 1.79
CA TRP A 56 18.25 -1.78 1.07
C TRP A 56 16.80 -2.14 1.39
N ASP A 57 16.03 -1.14 1.79
CA ASP A 57 14.59 -1.32 2.02
C ASP A 57 13.89 -1.70 0.70
N ARG A 58 12.82 -2.48 0.84
CA ARG A 58 11.84 -2.83 -0.20
C ARG A 58 10.47 -2.40 0.26
N ALA A 59 9.59 -2.11 -0.69
CA ALA A 59 8.18 -1.98 -0.38
C ALA A 59 7.60 -3.33 0.09
N VAL A 60 6.92 -3.35 1.23
CA VAL A 60 6.37 -4.55 1.88
C VAL A 60 4.85 -4.57 1.85
N GLY A 61 4.30 -5.77 1.76
CA GLY A 61 2.87 -5.99 1.91
C GLY A 61 2.01 -5.65 0.68
N PRO A 62 0.71 -5.97 0.75
CA PRO A 62 -0.26 -5.69 -0.31
C PRO A 62 -0.36 -4.20 -0.67
N MET A 63 -0.05 -3.32 0.29
CA MET A 63 -0.11 -1.86 0.16
C MET A 63 1.27 -1.19 -0.04
N GLN A 64 2.32 -2.00 -0.24
CA GLN A 64 3.68 -1.56 -0.62
C GLN A 64 4.27 -0.44 0.24
N PHE A 65 4.11 -0.53 1.55
CA PHE A 65 4.74 0.40 2.48
C PHE A 65 6.26 0.23 2.52
N ILE A 66 7.01 1.33 2.67
CA ILE A 66 8.43 1.26 3.04
C ILE A 66 8.53 0.95 4.55
N PRO A 67 9.47 0.10 5.01
CA PRO A 67 9.62 -0.25 6.43
C PRO A 67 9.63 0.94 7.39
N ALA A 68 10.35 2.02 7.05
CA ALA A 68 10.35 3.26 7.83
C ALA A 68 8.95 3.89 7.97
N THR A 69 8.14 3.87 6.90
CA THR A 69 6.76 4.35 6.90
C THR A 69 5.86 3.41 7.70
N TRP A 70 6.02 2.09 7.53
CA TRP A 70 5.27 1.08 8.28
C TRP A 70 5.49 1.22 9.79
N ARG A 71 6.70 1.54 10.24
CA ARG A 71 6.98 1.78 11.67
C ARG A 71 6.12 2.89 12.28
N ILE A 72 5.69 3.87 11.49
CA ILE A 72 4.86 4.99 11.94
C ILE A 72 3.38 4.69 11.78
N TRP A 73 2.99 4.10 10.64
CA TRP A 73 1.60 3.98 10.21
C TRP A 73 1.01 2.59 10.36
N GLY A 74 1.82 1.58 10.63
CA GLY A 74 1.40 0.20 10.82
C GLY A 74 0.32 0.11 11.89
N ALA A 75 -0.73 -0.64 11.59
CA ALA A 75 -1.92 -0.78 12.40
C ALA A 75 -2.26 -2.26 12.57
N ASP A 76 -2.93 -2.58 13.67
CA ASP A 76 -3.48 -3.90 13.96
C ASP A 76 -4.96 -3.85 13.55
N GLY A 77 -5.25 -4.30 12.33
CA GLY A 77 -6.56 -4.22 11.70
C GLY A 77 -7.44 -5.42 11.98
N ASN A 78 -6.84 -6.58 12.27
CA ASN A 78 -7.56 -7.81 12.60
C ASN A 78 -7.75 -7.99 14.14
N GLY A 79 -7.06 -7.21 14.96
CA GLY A 79 -7.17 -7.18 16.43
C GLY A 79 -6.41 -8.30 17.14
N ASP A 80 -5.41 -8.91 16.51
CA ASP A 80 -4.64 -10.03 17.07
C ASP A 80 -3.43 -9.61 17.93
N GLY A 81 -3.16 -8.31 18.00
CA GLY A 81 -2.05 -7.72 18.75
C GLY A 81 -0.74 -7.62 17.96
N ILE A 82 -0.72 -8.04 16.70
CA ILE A 82 0.42 -8.00 15.78
C ILE A 82 0.14 -6.92 14.72
N ARG A 83 1.20 -6.31 14.21
CA ARG A 83 1.13 -5.37 13.08
C ARG A 83 2.00 -5.93 11.97
N ASP A 84 1.39 -6.73 11.10
CA ASP A 84 2.08 -7.40 10.00
C ASP A 84 1.76 -6.68 8.67
N PRO A 85 2.75 -6.10 7.97
CA PRO A 85 2.51 -5.51 6.66
C PRO A 85 2.01 -6.53 5.62
N GLN A 86 2.20 -7.83 5.87
CA GLN A 86 1.74 -8.90 4.99
C GLN A 86 0.27 -9.25 5.18
N ASN A 87 -0.32 -8.88 6.32
CA ASN A 87 -1.73 -9.06 6.61
C ASN A 87 -2.55 -8.00 5.87
N ILE A 88 -3.62 -8.43 5.17
CA ILE A 88 -4.38 -7.51 4.31
C ILE A 88 -5.18 -6.49 5.13
N GLU A 89 -5.69 -6.86 6.30
CA GLU A 89 -6.45 -5.98 7.19
C GLU A 89 -5.53 -4.92 7.81
N ASP A 90 -4.39 -5.33 8.34
CA ASP A 90 -3.37 -4.41 8.89
C ASP A 90 -2.89 -3.42 7.84
N ALA A 91 -2.53 -3.93 6.65
CA ALA A 91 -2.04 -3.11 5.56
C ALA A 91 -3.12 -2.12 5.07
N ALA A 92 -4.37 -2.56 4.95
CA ALA A 92 -5.48 -1.71 4.53
C ALA A 92 -5.79 -0.63 5.58
N LEU A 93 -5.79 -0.97 6.87
CA LEU A 93 -6.02 0.00 7.94
C LEU A 93 -4.88 1.02 8.03
N ALA A 94 -3.63 0.58 7.93
CA ALA A 94 -2.47 1.46 7.89
C ALA A 94 -2.56 2.45 6.71
N ALA A 95 -2.91 1.97 5.51
CA ALA A 95 -3.13 2.81 4.34
C ALA A 95 -4.28 3.81 4.54
N ALA A 96 -5.39 3.39 5.14
CA ALA A 96 -6.50 4.28 5.45
C ALA A 96 -6.07 5.42 6.38
N ASN A 97 -5.35 5.08 7.47
CA ASN A 97 -4.84 6.07 8.42
C ASN A 97 -3.85 7.04 7.75
N TYR A 98 -2.95 6.53 6.91
CA TYR A 98 -2.00 7.35 6.16
C TYR A 98 -2.69 8.34 5.22
N LEU A 99 -3.70 7.88 4.47
CA LEU A 99 -4.41 8.70 3.49
C LEU A 99 -5.23 9.80 4.18
N CYS A 100 -5.89 9.49 5.30
CA CYS A 100 -6.68 10.42 6.10
C CYS A 100 -5.84 11.36 6.99
N ALA A 101 -4.52 11.18 7.06
CA ALA A 101 -3.64 11.98 7.89
C ALA A 101 -3.67 13.47 7.52
N GLY A 102 -3.38 14.33 8.52
CA GLY A 102 -3.22 15.77 8.31
C GLY A 102 -4.53 16.55 8.14
N GLY A 103 -5.66 16.00 8.60
CA GLY A 103 -6.96 16.68 8.56
C GLY A 103 -7.64 16.65 7.19
N ARG A 104 -7.21 15.76 6.29
CA ARG A 104 -7.76 15.63 4.95
C ARG A 104 -9.17 15.06 4.97
N ASP A 105 -10.02 15.64 4.15
CA ASP A 105 -11.34 15.11 3.83
C ASP A 105 -11.31 14.43 2.46
N LEU A 106 -11.20 13.10 2.44
CA LEU A 106 -11.09 12.34 1.18
C LEU A 106 -12.35 12.38 0.31
N SER A 107 -13.46 12.96 0.79
CA SER A 107 -14.63 13.26 -0.05
C SER A 107 -14.40 14.50 -0.93
N GLN A 108 -13.44 15.36 -0.60
CA GLN A 108 -13.05 16.51 -1.39
C GLN A 108 -11.96 16.13 -2.39
N GLU A 109 -12.16 16.51 -3.65
CA GLU A 109 -11.24 16.12 -4.74
C GLU A 109 -9.80 16.57 -4.49
N ALA A 110 -9.61 17.80 -4.00
CA ALA A 110 -8.27 18.33 -3.75
C ALA A 110 -7.51 17.50 -2.71
N ASP A 111 -8.17 17.15 -1.60
CA ASP A 111 -7.61 16.37 -0.51
C ASP A 111 -7.37 14.92 -0.91
N LEU A 112 -8.28 14.33 -1.68
CA LEU A 112 -8.09 12.99 -2.27
C LEU A 112 -6.83 12.95 -3.15
N ARG A 113 -6.66 13.92 -4.05
CA ARG A 113 -5.50 13.99 -4.95
C ARG A 113 -4.21 14.22 -4.17
N ALA A 114 -4.25 15.09 -3.15
CA ALA A 114 -3.11 15.32 -2.26
C ALA A 114 -2.73 14.06 -1.47
N ALA A 115 -3.71 13.31 -0.96
CA ALA A 115 -3.47 12.04 -0.27
C ALA A 115 -2.81 11.01 -1.19
N VAL A 116 -3.34 10.81 -2.40
CA VAL A 116 -2.78 9.87 -3.38
C VAL A 116 -1.36 10.25 -3.80
N LEU A 117 -1.10 11.54 -4.04
CA LEU A 117 0.24 12.04 -4.37
C LEU A 117 1.24 11.97 -3.21
N SER A 118 0.75 11.94 -1.96
CA SER A 118 1.62 11.68 -0.80
C SER A 118 2.08 10.22 -0.73
N TYR A 119 1.24 9.30 -1.21
CA TYR A 119 1.59 7.88 -1.33
C TYR A 119 2.66 7.65 -2.39
N ASN A 120 2.50 8.27 -3.58
CA ASN A 120 3.49 8.29 -4.63
C ASN A 120 3.39 9.60 -5.44
N HIS A 121 4.46 10.39 -5.46
CA HIS A 121 4.49 11.73 -6.06
C HIS A 121 4.59 11.69 -7.61
N SER A 122 3.65 11.01 -8.25
CA SER A 122 3.60 10.80 -9.69
C SER A 122 2.20 11.13 -10.22
N GLN A 123 2.14 12.01 -11.22
CA GLN A 123 0.88 12.34 -11.89
C GLN A 123 0.28 11.14 -12.63
N ARG A 124 1.14 10.26 -13.15
CA ARG A 124 0.69 9.00 -13.75
C ARG A 124 0.00 8.13 -12.71
N TYR A 125 0.64 7.95 -11.55
CA TYR A 125 0.06 7.19 -10.44
C TYR A 125 -1.30 7.74 -10.01
N LEU A 126 -1.38 9.06 -9.81
CA LEU A 126 -2.64 9.73 -9.47
C LEU A 126 -3.74 9.45 -10.52
N SER A 127 -3.41 9.61 -11.80
CA SER A 127 -4.38 9.39 -12.89
C SER A 127 -4.90 7.95 -12.92
N THR A 128 -4.02 6.97 -12.65
CA THR A 128 -4.39 5.55 -12.62
C THR A 128 -5.30 5.23 -11.44
N VAL A 129 -4.95 5.67 -10.23
CA VAL A 129 -5.76 5.43 -9.02
C VAL A 129 -7.15 6.07 -9.17
N VAL A 130 -7.22 7.34 -9.57
CA VAL A 130 -8.51 8.04 -9.76
C VAL A 130 -9.34 7.37 -10.86
N GLY A 131 -8.70 6.95 -11.96
CA GLY A 131 -9.37 6.22 -13.04
C GLY A 131 -9.99 4.91 -12.58
N ILE A 132 -9.28 4.11 -11.77
CA ILE A 132 -9.82 2.87 -11.19
C ILE A 132 -11.00 3.17 -10.26
N ILE A 133 -10.90 4.17 -9.39
CA ILE A 133 -12.01 4.58 -8.50
C ILE A 133 -13.26 4.90 -9.33
N GLN A 134 -13.12 5.72 -10.38
CA GLN A 134 -14.22 6.08 -11.26
C GLN A 134 -14.81 4.87 -12.00
N ALA A 135 -13.96 3.97 -12.48
CA ALA A 135 -14.40 2.78 -13.20
C ALA A 135 -15.14 1.79 -12.30
N VAL A 136 -14.71 1.58 -11.06
CA VAL A 136 -15.48 0.76 -10.10
C VAL A 136 -16.76 1.48 -9.69
N THR A 137 -16.74 2.81 -9.49
CA THR A 137 -17.92 3.58 -8.99
C THR A 137 -19.03 3.65 -10.03
N SER A 138 -18.65 3.74 -11.31
CA SER A 138 -19.59 3.73 -12.45
C SER A 138 -20.09 2.33 -12.82
N GLY A 139 -19.60 1.27 -12.15
CA GLY A 139 -19.91 -0.11 -12.49
C GLY A 139 -19.20 -0.63 -13.74
N ALA A 140 -18.30 0.14 -14.35
CA ALA A 140 -17.56 -0.26 -15.55
C ALA A 140 -16.54 -1.39 -15.31
N LEU A 141 -16.13 -1.64 -14.06
CA LEU A 141 -15.35 -2.82 -13.66
C LEU A 141 -16.22 -3.98 -13.13
N ALA A 142 -17.55 -3.82 -13.10
CA ALA A 142 -18.50 -4.89 -12.79
C ALA A 142 -19.11 -5.44 -14.10
N GLY A 143 -18.27 -6.11 -14.89
CA GLY A 143 -18.71 -6.92 -16.03
C GLY A 143 -18.13 -8.33 -15.90
N PRO A 144 -18.91 -9.38 -16.21
CA PRO A 144 -18.51 -10.79 -16.03
C PRO A 144 -17.28 -11.20 -16.84
#